data_AF-A0A937FBG4-F1
#
_entry.id   AF-A0A937FBG4-F1
#
_cell.length_a   1.000
_cell.length_b   1.000
_cell.length_c   1.000
_cell.angle_alpha   90.00
_cell.angle_beta   90.00
_cell.angle_gamma   90.00
#
_symmetry.space_group_name_H-M   'P 1'
#
loop_
_entity.id
_entity.type
_entity.pdbx_description
1 polymer ?
#
loop_
_entity_poly.entity_id
_entity_poly.type
_entity_poly.pdbx_seq_one_letter_code
_entity_poly.pdbx_strand_id
1 'polypeptide(L)'
;MSKKKGGLAELVYKTIMPKVYGIGAAVVIIGALFKLLHLKGANEMLILGLGTEALIFFLSAFEPPHAEPDWAKVYPELAEDYEGVATAPRISNKPVANTGNGNSTSQQLDKMMEKAKIGPELIESLGKGMKSMADSASKMSNLADAAAATNDYAKNVKTASQSLSDMNKSYATTAQAMSSMADATKDSKEYHTQVQNVTKNLSALNAVYEMELKDADSHVKAMNKFYTNMAGALEGMTKAGEKTKTFANELDKLTTNLTSLNTVYGNMLTAMRGGSSPKQG
;
A
#
# COMPACT_ATOMS: atom_id res chain seq x y z
N MET A 1 51.67 16.26 15.58
CA MET A 1 50.79 16.70 16.68
C MET A 1 49.40 16.12 16.47
N SER A 2 48.96 15.23 17.35
CA SER A 2 47.63 14.59 17.30
C SER A 2 46.55 15.59 17.71
N LYS A 3 45.73 16.05 16.76
CA LYS A 3 44.53 16.85 17.06
C LYS A 3 43.41 15.89 17.43
N LYS A 4 43.22 15.67 18.74
CA LYS A 4 41.96 15.22 19.33
C LYS A 4 40.86 16.24 18.99
N LYS A 5 40.12 16.03 17.91
CA LYS A 5 38.83 16.70 17.64
C LYS A 5 37.92 15.70 16.91
N GLY A 6 36.98 15.09 17.63
CA GLY A 6 35.97 14.23 17.00
C GLY A 6 35.19 13.28 17.91
N GLY A 7 35.66 12.99 19.14
CA GLY A 7 35.14 11.87 19.92
C GLY A 7 33.62 11.85 20.17
N LEU A 8 33.00 12.98 20.52
CA LEU A 8 31.56 13.03 20.85
C LEU A 8 30.66 12.94 19.60
N ALA A 9 31.00 13.68 18.54
CA ALA A 9 30.25 13.62 17.29
C ALA A 9 30.42 12.25 16.60
N GLU A 10 31.64 11.71 16.58
CA GLU A 10 31.91 10.40 16.00
C GLU A 10 31.21 9.27 16.77
N LEU A 11 31.15 9.33 18.10
CA LEU A 11 30.38 8.38 18.91
C LEU A 11 28.87 8.49 18.66
N VAL A 12 28.34 9.71 18.56
CA VAL A 12 26.92 9.95 18.25
C VAL A 12 26.58 9.38 16.87
N TYR A 13 27.34 9.71 15.83
CA TYR A 13 27.02 9.28 14.47
C TYR A 13 27.35 7.80 14.20
N LYS A 14 28.50 7.28 14.65
CA LYS A 14 28.85 5.86 14.37
C LYS A 14 28.15 4.85 15.28
N THR A 15 27.84 5.20 16.53
CA THR A 15 27.36 4.22 17.52
C THR A 15 25.91 4.45 17.94
N ILE A 16 25.48 5.70 18.05
CA ILE A 16 24.12 6.04 18.52
C ILE A 16 23.14 6.09 17.34
N MET A 17 23.52 6.69 16.21
CA MET A 17 22.65 6.85 15.04
C MET A 17 22.10 5.52 14.50
N PRO A 18 22.90 4.44 14.31
CA PRO A 18 22.38 3.15 13.86
C PRO A 18 21.35 2.55 14.82
N LYS A 19 21.50 2.79 16.13
CA LYS A 19 20.55 2.33 17.14
C LYS A 19 19.25 3.14 17.09
N VAL A 20 19.33 4.44 16.84
CA VAL A 20 18.17 5.31 16.67
C VAL A 20 17.37 4.89 15.43
N TYR A 21 18.04 4.63 14.29
CA TYR A 21 17.39 4.08 13.10
C TYR A 21 16.73 2.73 13.38
N GLY A 22 17.43 1.81 14.05
CA GLY A 22 16.89 0.48 14.38
C GLY A 22 15.68 0.53 15.32
N ILE A 23 15.72 1.38 16.36
CA ILE A 23 14.61 1.54 17.30
C ILE A 23 13.42 2.23 16.61
N GLY A 24 13.67 3.25 15.79
CA GLY A 24 12.64 3.93 15.00
C GLY A 24 11.90 2.98 14.06
N ALA A 25 12.65 2.23 13.26
CA ALA A 25 12.09 1.25 12.35
C ALA A 25 11.23 0.19 13.08
N ALA A 26 11.64 -0.24 14.28
CA ALA A 26 10.86 -1.17 15.09
C ALA A 26 9.50 -0.56 15.49
N VAL A 27 9.45 0.71 15.92
CA VAL A 27 8.19 1.38 16.28
C VAL A 27 7.26 1.51 15.07
N VAL A 28 7.81 1.84 13.89
CA VAL A 28 7.05 1.92 12.62
C VAL A 28 6.45 0.59 12.24
N ILE A 29 7.23 -0.50 12.33
CA ILE A 29 6.78 -1.85 11.99
C ILE A 29 5.65 -2.29 12.93
N ILE A 30 5.74 -2.00 14.23
CA ILE A 30 4.66 -2.33 15.18
C ILE A 30 3.41 -1.48 14.85
N GLY A 31 3.58 -0.21 14.44
CA GLY A 31 2.48 0.66 14.02
C GLY A 31 1.74 0.13 12.80
N ALA A 32 2.49 -0.30 11.79
CA ALA A 32 1.96 -0.95 10.60
C ALA A 32 1.29 -2.29 10.93
N LEU A 33 1.87 -3.09 11.82
CA LEU A 33 1.30 -4.37 12.25
C LEU A 33 -0.08 -4.18 12.92
N PHE A 34 -0.21 -3.19 13.80
CA PHE A 34 -1.49 -2.87 14.45
C PHE A 34 -2.56 -2.45 13.43
N LYS A 35 -2.15 -1.72 12.39
CA LYS A 35 -3.03 -1.33 11.28
C LYS A 35 -3.49 -2.52 10.45
N LEU A 36 -2.61 -3.48 10.17
CA LEU A 36 -2.95 -4.70 9.43
C LEU A 36 -3.89 -5.62 10.23
N LEU A 37 -3.68 -5.73 11.54
CA LEU A 37 -4.49 -6.57 12.43
C LEU A 37 -5.80 -5.92 12.90
N HIS A 38 -6.10 -4.68 12.49
CA HIS A 38 -7.31 -3.94 12.86
C HIS A 38 -7.55 -3.86 14.38
N LEU A 39 -6.47 -3.74 15.16
CA LEU A 39 -6.55 -3.67 16.62
C LEU A 39 -7.09 -2.31 17.08
N LYS A 40 -7.77 -2.28 18.23
CA LYS A 40 -8.28 -1.03 18.82
C LYS A 40 -7.10 -0.10 19.14
N GLY A 41 -7.11 1.11 18.59
CA GLY A 41 -5.99 2.06 18.70
C GLY A 41 -4.95 1.98 17.56
N ALA A 42 -5.22 1.21 16.50
CA ALA A 42 -4.30 1.08 15.36
C ALA A 42 -3.93 2.40 14.68
N ASN A 43 -4.88 3.35 14.57
CA ASN A 43 -4.59 4.65 13.98
C ASN A 43 -3.62 5.48 14.84
N GLU A 44 -3.80 5.46 16.17
CA GLU A 44 -2.91 6.17 17.10
C GLU A 44 -1.49 5.60 17.05
N MET A 45 -1.38 4.27 17.03
CA MET A 45 -0.07 3.60 16.92
C MET A 45 0.61 3.83 15.57
N LEU A 46 -0.16 3.91 14.48
CA LEU A 46 0.36 4.23 13.16
C LEU A 46 0.87 5.68 13.08
N ILE A 47 0.14 6.62 13.67
CA ILE A 47 0.55 8.04 13.75
C ILE A 47 1.84 8.18 14.56
N LEU A 48 1.96 7.48 15.68
CA LEU A 48 3.18 7.46 16.50
C LEU A 48 4.36 6.85 15.74
N GLY A 49 4.16 5.74 15.04
CA GLY A 49 5.18 5.09 14.21
C GLY A 49 5.68 6.01 13.10
N LEU A 50 4.77 6.48 12.24
CA LEU A 50 5.13 7.36 11.12
C LEU A 50 5.68 8.72 11.60
N GLY A 51 5.21 9.25 12.73
CA GLY A 51 5.76 10.45 13.35
C GLY A 51 7.19 10.27 13.84
N THR A 52 7.51 9.08 14.39
CA THR A 52 8.88 8.73 14.79
C THR A 52 9.80 8.65 13.57
N GLU A 53 9.34 8.05 12.46
CA GLU A 53 10.08 7.97 11.20
C GLU A 53 10.38 9.35 10.61
N ALA A 54 9.38 10.25 10.62
CA ALA A 54 9.53 11.61 10.13
C ALA A 54 10.61 12.39 10.91
N LEU A 55 10.66 12.22 12.23
CA LEU A 55 11.69 12.85 13.07
C LEU A 55 13.09 12.27 12.78
N ILE A 56 13.19 10.97 12.58
CA ILE A 56 14.46 10.31 12.27
C ILE A 56 15.00 10.74 10.91
N PHE A 57 14.15 10.80 9.88
CA PHE A 57 14.54 11.33 8.56
C PHE A 57 14.91 12.81 8.60
N PHE A 58 14.24 13.60 9.41
CA PHE A 58 14.62 14.99 9.60
C PHE A 58 16.03 15.10 10.22
N LEU A 59 16.34 14.27 11.22
CA LEU A 59 17.67 14.24 11.85
C LEU A 59 18.75 13.65 10.95
N SER A 60 18.41 12.68 10.07
CA SER A 60 19.36 12.10 9.12
C SER A 60 19.85 13.10 8.08
N ALA A 61 19.05 14.13 7.75
CA ALA A 61 19.45 15.18 6.82
C ALA A 61 20.64 16.03 7.32
N PHE A 62 20.90 16.02 8.63
CA PHE A 62 22.03 16.72 9.26
C PHE A 62 23.25 15.82 9.53
N GLU A 63 23.22 14.57 9.04
CA GLU A 63 24.33 13.64 9.21
C GLU A 63 25.46 13.95 8.20
N PRO A 64 26.73 14.11 8.65
CA PRO A 64 27.84 14.37 7.74
C PRO A 64 28.05 13.18 6.80
N PRO A 65 28.40 13.43 5.51
CA PRO A 65 28.55 12.38 4.51
C PRO A 65 29.54 11.31 5.00
N HIS A 66 29.15 10.04 4.87
CA HIS A 66 29.99 8.93 5.26
C HIS A 66 31.33 9.01 4.53
N ALA A 67 32.43 8.93 5.29
CA ALA A 67 33.77 8.87 4.72
C ALA A 67 33.84 7.64 3.82
N GLU A 68 33.98 7.86 2.51
CA GLU A 68 34.11 6.77 1.54
C GLU A 68 35.35 5.94 1.89
N PRO A 69 35.29 4.60 1.72
CA PRO A 69 36.47 3.76 1.87
C PRO A 69 37.58 4.26 0.95
N ASP A 70 38.78 4.45 1.51
CA ASP A 70 39.94 4.94 0.76
C ASP A 70 40.47 3.83 -0.17
N TRP A 71 39.83 3.69 -1.34
CA TRP A 71 40.15 2.68 -2.35
C TRP A 71 41.57 2.82 -2.92
N ALA A 72 42.22 3.98 -2.75
CA ALA A 72 43.61 4.22 -3.14
C ALA A 72 44.59 3.34 -2.35
N LYS A 73 44.20 2.85 -1.17
CA LYS A 73 45.02 1.92 -0.38
C LYS A 73 45.03 0.49 -0.91
N VAL A 74 44.03 0.13 -1.73
CA VAL A 74 43.86 -1.23 -2.29
C VAL A 74 44.24 -1.26 -3.78
N TYR A 75 44.10 -0.14 -4.50
CA TYR A 75 44.54 0.03 -5.88
C TYR A 75 45.42 1.27 -6.01
N PRO A 76 46.76 1.12 -5.92
CA PRO A 76 47.71 2.23 -6.02
C PRO A 76 47.65 2.96 -7.37
N GLU A 77 47.11 2.30 -8.41
CA GLU A 77 47.01 2.81 -9.78
C GLU A 77 45.98 3.95 -9.96
N LEU A 78 45.13 4.20 -8.96
CA LEU A 78 44.12 5.27 -8.98
C LEU A 78 44.54 6.52 -8.19
N ALA A 79 45.71 6.49 -7.56
CA ALA A 79 46.23 7.64 -6.85
C ALA A 79 46.76 8.69 -7.85
N GLU A 80 46.43 9.97 -7.66
CA GLU A 80 46.88 11.06 -8.55
C GLU A 80 48.42 11.19 -8.60
N ASP A 81 49.13 10.61 -7.64
CA ASP A 81 50.58 10.53 -7.51
C ASP A 81 51.19 9.19 -7.97
N TYR A 82 50.43 8.35 -8.70
CA TYR A 82 50.94 7.12 -9.28
C TYR A 82 51.95 7.40 -10.41
N GLU A 83 53.23 7.48 -10.07
CA GLU A 83 54.34 7.38 -11.02
C GLU A 83 54.47 5.92 -11.49
N GLY A 84 53.70 5.55 -12.52
CA GLY A 84 53.95 4.33 -13.28
C GLY A 84 55.40 4.30 -13.78
N VAL A 85 56.02 3.12 -13.79
CA VAL A 85 57.41 2.89 -14.26
C VAL A 85 57.49 3.10 -15.77
N ALA A 86 57.38 4.35 -16.22
CA ALA A 86 57.63 4.79 -17.57
C ALA A 86 59.09 5.22 -17.64
N THR A 87 59.96 4.29 -18.04
CA THR A 87 61.31 4.62 -18.53
C THR A 87 61.19 5.41 -19.83
N ALA A 88 60.89 6.70 -19.73
CA ALA A 88 61.05 7.67 -20.80
C ALA A 88 62.47 8.26 -20.69
N PRO A 89 63.27 8.27 -21.77
CA PRO A 89 64.62 8.81 -21.72
C PRO A 89 64.53 10.33 -21.53
N ARG A 90 64.81 10.81 -20.31
CA ARG A 90 64.98 12.23 -20.04
C ARG A 90 66.21 12.72 -20.81
N ILE A 91 65.98 13.45 -21.90
CA ILE A 91 66.99 14.28 -22.55
C ILE A 91 67.37 15.38 -21.55
N SER A 92 68.52 15.18 -20.90
CA SER A 92 69.15 16.17 -20.03
C SER A 92 69.76 17.27 -20.90
N ASN A 93 69.13 18.45 -20.90
CA ASN A 93 69.70 19.67 -21.47
C ASN A 93 70.81 20.18 -20.53
N LYS A 94 72.03 19.65 -20.68
CA LYS A 94 73.23 20.17 -20.02
C LYS A 94 73.97 21.05 -21.03
N PRO A 95 74.20 22.35 -20.77
CA PRO A 95 74.98 23.17 -21.69
C PRO A 95 76.43 22.66 -21.67
N VAL A 96 76.89 22.17 -22.83
CA VAL A 96 78.26 21.73 -23.04
C VAL A 96 79.13 22.99 -23.18
N ALA A 97 80.07 23.13 -22.26
CA ALA A 97 81.06 24.19 -22.28
C ALA A 97 81.92 24.10 -23.54
N ASN A 98 81.95 25.23 -24.24
CA ASN A 98 82.80 25.57 -25.36
C ASN A 98 84.27 25.28 -25.05
N THR A 99 84.86 24.26 -25.69
CA THR A 99 86.32 24.11 -25.80
C THR A 99 86.67 24.13 -27.28
N GLY A 100 87.45 25.14 -27.65
CA GLY A 100 87.74 25.49 -29.02
C GLY A 100 88.41 24.39 -29.82
N ASN A 101 87.94 24.21 -31.05
CA ASN A 101 88.82 24.14 -32.20
C ASN A 101 87.97 24.40 -33.45
N GLY A 102 88.41 25.34 -34.27
CA GLY A 102 87.70 25.84 -35.44
C GLY A 102 87.53 24.80 -36.54
N ASN A 103 86.46 24.01 -36.45
CA ASN A 103 85.76 23.48 -37.61
C ASN A 103 84.27 23.68 -37.31
N SER A 104 83.62 24.55 -38.08
CA SER A 104 82.18 24.74 -37.94
C SER A 104 81.48 23.39 -38.08
N THR A 105 80.43 23.15 -37.32
CA THR A 105 79.57 21.97 -37.50
C THR A 105 79.08 21.84 -38.94
N SER A 106 78.97 22.96 -39.68
CA SER A 106 78.76 22.97 -41.13
C SER A 106 79.92 22.38 -41.94
N GLN A 107 81.18 22.60 -41.57
CA GLN A 107 82.37 22.03 -42.22
C GLN A 107 82.58 20.54 -41.91
N GLN A 108 82.18 20.08 -40.72
CA GLN A 108 82.13 18.64 -40.42
C GLN A 108 80.98 17.95 -41.16
N LEU A 109 79.83 18.62 -41.31
CA LEU A 109 78.73 18.14 -42.15
C LEU A 109 79.11 18.14 -43.64
N ASP A 110 79.82 19.17 -44.12
CA ASP A 110 80.37 19.25 -45.49
C ASP A 110 81.40 18.15 -45.73
N LYS A 111 82.34 17.94 -44.80
CA LYS A 111 83.30 16.82 -44.88
C LYS A 111 82.62 15.45 -44.78
N MET A 112 81.48 15.34 -44.09
CA MET A 112 80.70 14.10 -44.09
C MET A 112 79.90 13.93 -45.39
N MET A 113 79.36 14.99 -45.98
CA MET A 113 78.69 14.97 -47.30
C MET A 113 79.67 14.64 -48.44
N GLU A 114 80.86 15.23 -48.40
CA GLU A 114 81.94 15.02 -49.36
C GLU A 114 82.54 13.60 -49.24
N LYS A 115 82.75 13.11 -48.02
CA LYS A 115 83.38 11.81 -47.76
C LYS A 115 82.39 10.63 -47.86
N ALA A 116 81.10 10.85 -47.65
CA ALA A 116 80.07 9.82 -47.82
C ALA A 116 79.63 9.66 -49.29
N LYS A 117 80.14 10.48 -50.23
CA LYS A 117 79.64 10.54 -51.61
C LYS A 117 78.12 10.52 -51.62
N ILE A 118 77.50 11.55 -51.04
CA ILE A 118 76.05 11.77 -51.15
C ILE A 118 75.76 12.10 -52.62
N GLY A 119 75.71 11.07 -53.46
CA GLY A 119 75.33 11.17 -54.85
C GLY A 119 73.81 11.37 -54.95
N PRO A 120 73.32 11.90 -56.09
CA PRO A 120 71.89 12.06 -56.33
C PRO A 120 71.09 10.77 -56.07
N GLU A 121 71.67 9.59 -56.32
CA GLU A 121 71.05 8.30 -56.02
C GLU A 121 70.82 8.01 -54.52
N LEU A 122 71.71 8.46 -53.63
CA LEU A 122 71.53 8.25 -52.18
C LEU A 122 70.44 9.18 -51.62
N ILE A 123 70.37 10.41 -52.12
CA ILE A 123 69.28 11.35 -51.78
C ILE A 123 67.95 10.84 -52.34
N GLU A 124 67.95 10.31 -53.55
CA GLU A 124 66.74 9.79 -54.18
C GLU A 124 66.24 8.49 -53.53
N SER A 125 67.13 7.59 -53.11
CA SER A 125 66.77 6.40 -52.34
C SER A 125 66.30 6.74 -50.92
N LEU A 126 66.91 7.72 -50.26
CA LEU A 126 66.43 8.25 -48.98
C LEU A 126 65.05 8.91 -49.13
N GLY A 127 64.85 9.70 -50.18
CA GLY A 127 63.57 10.34 -50.51
C GLY A 127 62.47 9.30 -50.79
N LYS A 128 62.79 8.24 -51.54
CA LYS A 128 61.89 7.08 -51.72
C LYS A 128 61.59 6.38 -50.40
N GLY A 129 62.61 6.13 -49.57
CA GLY A 129 62.42 5.49 -48.26
C GLY A 129 61.54 6.31 -47.32
N MET A 130 61.75 7.62 -47.27
CA MET A 130 60.96 8.54 -46.45
C MET A 130 59.52 8.65 -46.97
N LYS A 131 59.33 8.62 -48.30
CA LYS A 131 58.00 8.58 -48.94
C LYS A 131 57.28 7.26 -48.67
N SER A 132 57.98 6.13 -48.76
CA SER A 132 57.42 4.81 -48.41
C SER A 132 57.07 4.70 -46.93
N MET A 133 57.86 5.34 -46.05
CA MET A 133 57.55 5.43 -44.63
C MET A 133 56.33 6.33 -44.37
N ALA A 134 56.23 7.47 -45.06
CA ALA A 134 55.05 8.35 -44.98
C ALA A 134 53.79 7.63 -45.49
N ASP A 135 53.88 6.89 -46.59
CA ASP A 135 52.77 6.07 -47.12
C ASP A 135 52.38 4.94 -46.15
N SER A 136 53.37 4.29 -45.52
CA SER A 136 53.13 3.24 -44.52
C SER A 136 52.49 3.80 -43.25
N ALA A 137 52.95 4.95 -42.77
CA ALA A 137 52.37 5.66 -41.63
C ALA A 137 50.93 6.10 -41.93
N SER A 138 50.67 6.61 -43.14
CA SER A 138 49.31 6.99 -43.59
C SER A 138 48.36 5.79 -43.65
N LYS A 139 48.80 4.65 -44.20
CA LYS A 139 48.01 3.40 -44.19
C LYS A 139 47.76 2.88 -42.79
N MET A 140 48.74 3.00 -41.89
CA MET A 140 48.60 2.59 -40.49
C MET A 140 47.63 3.51 -39.74
N SER A 141 47.60 4.80 -40.05
CA SER A 141 46.57 5.73 -39.56
C SER A 141 45.18 5.31 -40.03
N ASN A 142 44.99 5.06 -41.33
CA ASN A 142 43.70 4.60 -41.86
C ASN A 142 43.25 3.27 -41.26
N LEU A 143 44.20 2.35 -40.98
CA LEU A 143 43.91 1.09 -40.31
C LEU A 143 43.52 1.32 -38.84
N ALA A 144 44.15 2.26 -38.15
CA ALA A 144 43.78 2.64 -36.80
C ALA A 144 42.38 3.27 -36.75
N ASP A 145 42.03 4.13 -37.71
CA ASP A 145 40.69 4.71 -37.83
C ASP A 145 39.64 3.65 -38.14
N ALA A 146 39.95 2.71 -39.03
CA ALA A 146 39.07 1.57 -39.32
C ALA A 146 38.90 0.63 -38.11
N ALA A 147 39.95 0.41 -37.33
CA ALA A 147 39.90 -0.37 -36.10
C ALA A 147 39.06 0.34 -35.01
N ALA A 148 39.20 1.66 -34.88
CA ALA A 148 38.38 2.47 -33.98
C ALA A 148 36.89 2.40 -34.37
N ALA A 149 36.57 2.58 -35.66
CA ALA A 149 35.20 2.47 -36.16
C ALA A 149 34.62 1.05 -35.98
N THR A 150 35.44 0.00 -36.13
CA THR A 150 35.02 -1.39 -35.88
C THR A 150 34.73 -1.63 -34.39
N ASN A 151 35.53 -1.06 -33.49
CA ASN A 151 35.30 -1.13 -32.05
C ASN A 151 34.01 -0.39 -31.65
N ASP A 152 33.76 0.77 -32.24
CA ASP A 152 32.51 1.51 -32.02
C ASP A 152 31.30 0.76 -32.59
N TYR A 153 31.43 0.13 -33.75
CA TYR A 153 30.39 -0.75 -34.30
C TYR A 153 30.09 -1.92 -33.36
N ALA A 154 31.11 -2.63 -32.87
CA ALA A 154 30.94 -3.72 -31.94
C ALA A 154 30.26 -3.27 -30.64
N LYS A 155 30.61 -2.08 -30.12
CA LYS A 155 29.97 -1.47 -28.95
C LYS A 155 28.51 -1.12 -29.22
N ASN A 156 28.20 -0.56 -30.38
CA ASN A 156 26.84 -0.21 -30.78
C ASN A 156 25.97 -1.45 -31.00
N VAL A 157 26.50 -2.51 -31.62
CA VAL A 157 25.78 -3.79 -31.77
C VAL A 157 25.52 -4.45 -30.42
N LYS A 158 26.49 -4.41 -29.50
CA LYS A 158 26.31 -4.90 -28.13
C LYS A 158 25.21 -4.13 -27.41
N THR A 159 25.23 -2.81 -27.51
CA THR A 159 24.22 -1.92 -26.90
C THR A 159 22.84 -2.18 -27.51
N ALA A 160 22.74 -2.28 -28.83
CA ALA A 160 21.49 -2.60 -29.53
C ALA A 160 20.93 -3.97 -29.11
N SER A 161 21.80 -4.96 -28.93
CA SER A 161 21.41 -6.30 -28.44
C SER A 161 20.86 -6.24 -27.02
N GLN A 162 21.49 -5.43 -26.15
CA GLN A 162 20.99 -5.15 -24.80
C GLN A 162 19.60 -4.50 -24.85
N SER A 163 19.44 -3.44 -25.65
CA SER A 163 18.16 -2.75 -25.82
C SER A 163 17.07 -3.66 -26.38
N LEU A 164 17.42 -4.59 -27.29
CA LEU A 164 16.48 -5.59 -27.79
C LEU A 164 16.04 -6.55 -26.67
N SER A 165 16.96 -6.96 -25.80
CA SER A 165 16.65 -7.79 -24.64
C SER A 165 15.70 -7.08 -23.67
N ASP A 166 15.97 -5.81 -23.37
CA ASP A 166 15.13 -4.98 -22.51
C ASP A 166 13.75 -4.72 -23.14
N MET A 167 13.70 -4.54 -24.47
CA MET A 167 12.44 -4.42 -25.21
C MET A 167 11.63 -5.72 -25.10
N ASN A 168 12.26 -6.88 -25.23
CA ASN A 168 11.60 -8.18 -25.11
C ASN A 168 11.03 -8.40 -23.69
N LYS A 169 11.78 -7.98 -22.67
CA LYS A 169 11.33 -7.98 -21.26
C LYS A 169 10.15 -7.03 -21.04
N SER A 170 10.20 -5.84 -21.63
CA SER A 170 9.09 -4.88 -21.57
C SER A 170 7.85 -5.39 -22.29
N TYR A 171 8.00 -6.09 -23.41
CA TYR A 171 6.91 -6.76 -24.12
C TYR A 171 6.26 -7.85 -23.27
N ALA A 172 7.07 -8.71 -22.64
CA ALA A 172 6.55 -9.74 -21.73
C ALA A 172 5.78 -9.12 -20.55
N THR A 173 6.33 -8.05 -19.97
CA THR A 173 5.67 -7.31 -18.88
C THR A 173 4.37 -6.68 -19.36
N THR A 174 4.34 -6.10 -20.56
CA THR A 174 3.14 -5.48 -21.15
C THR A 174 2.06 -6.52 -21.45
N ALA A 175 2.43 -7.67 -21.99
CA ALA A 175 1.50 -8.78 -22.21
C ALA A 175 0.89 -9.28 -20.89
N GLN A 176 1.71 -9.38 -19.84
CA GLN A 176 1.23 -9.78 -18.51
C GLN A 176 0.30 -8.72 -17.91
N ALA A 177 0.65 -7.44 -18.01
CA ALA A 177 -0.21 -6.34 -17.59
C ALA A 177 -1.54 -6.33 -18.35
N MET A 178 -1.53 -6.59 -19.66
CA MET A 178 -2.74 -6.69 -20.48
C MET A 178 -3.63 -7.85 -20.05
N SER A 179 -3.03 -9.01 -19.70
CA SER A 179 -3.77 -10.14 -19.12
C SER A 179 -4.41 -9.76 -17.78
N SER A 180 -3.65 -9.16 -16.86
CA SER A 180 -4.20 -8.71 -15.58
C SER A 180 -5.28 -7.64 -15.74
N MET A 181 -5.19 -6.79 -16.76
CA MET A 181 -6.22 -5.81 -17.10
C MET A 181 -7.50 -6.48 -17.60
N ALA A 182 -7.38 -7.55 -18.39
CA ALA A 182 -8.53 -8.33 -18.85
C ALA A 182 -9.22 -9.04 -17.67
N ASP A 183 -8.46 -9.63 -16.77
CA ASP A 183 -8.97 -10.25 -15.54
C ASP A 183 -9.66 -9.21 -14.64
N ALA A 184 -9.02 -8.07 -14.40
CA ALA A 184 -9.62 -6.97 -13.63
C ALA A 184 -10.92 -6.43 -14.27
N THR A 185 -10.99 -6.40 -15.61
CA THR A 185 -12.21 -5.99 -16.33
C THR A 185 -13.33 -7.00 -16.13
N LYS A 186 -13.01 -8.31 -16.12
CA LYS A 186 -13.96 -9.38 -15.82
C LYS A 186 -14.46 -9.27 -14.39
N ASP A 187 -13.57 -9.13 -13.42
CA ASP A 187 -13.90 -8.96 -12.01
C ASP A 187 -14.74 -7.70 -11.78
N SER A 188 -14.44 -6.60 -12.46
CA SER A 188 -15.25 -5.37 -12.40
C SER A 188 -16.67 -5.57 -12.92
N LYS A 189 -16.86 -6.43 -13.95
CA LYS A 189 -18.20 -6.75 -14.47
C LYS A 189 -18.97 -7.62 -13.48
N GLU A 190 -18.33 -8.61 -12.88
CA GLU A 190 -18.92 -9.43 -11.82
C GLU A 190 -19.28 -8.58 -10.60
N TYR A 191 -18.39 -7.68 -10.16
CA TYR A 191 -18.66 -6.72 -9.09
C TYR A 191 -19.84 -5.82 -9.42
N HIS A 192 -19.93 -5.30 -10.65
CA HIS A 192 -21.08 -4.50 -11.08
C HIS A 192 -22.39 -5.29 -10.97
N THR A 193 -22.41 -6.55 -11.42
CA THR A 193 -23.57 -7.45 -11.26
C THR A 193 -23.90 -7.68 -9.79
N GLN A 194 -22.89 -7.88 -8.93
CA GLN A 194 -23.10 -8.08 -7.49
C GLN A 194 -23.69 -6.83 -6.82
N VAL A 195 -23.19 -5.64 -7.15
CA VAL A 195 -23.73 -4.36 -6.66
C VAL A 195 -25.17 -4.15 -7.13
N GLN A 196 -25.48 -4.50 -8.38
CA GLN A 196 -26.87 -4.47 -8.87
C GLN A 196 -27.77 -5.41 -8.09
N ASN A 197 -27.31 -6.62 -7.78
CA ASN A 197 -28.07 -7.58 -6.98
C ASN A 197 -28.27 -7.09 -5.54
N VAL A 198 -27.24 -6.53 -4.91
CA VAL A 198 -27.35 -5.89 -3.59
C VAL A 198 -28.35 -4.73 -3.62
N THR A 199 -28.31 -3.90 -4.64
CA THR A 199 -29.24 -2.77 -4.81
C THR A 199 -30.69 -3.27 -4.95
N LYS A 200 -30.92 -4.32 -5.76
CA LYS A 200 -32.23 -4.96 -5.89
C LYS A 200 -32.71 -5.53 -4.55
N ASN A 201 -31.83 -6.21 -3.82
CA ASN A 201 -32.15 -6.78 -2.51
C ASN A 201 -32.45 -5.70 -1.48
N LEU A 202 -31.71 -4.60 -1.45
CA LEU A 202 -31.98 -3.45 -0.59
C LEU A 202 -33.32 -2.79 -0.94
N SER A 203 -33.64 -2.66 -2.23
CA SER A 203 -34.95 -2.15 -2.66
C SER A 203 -36.08 -3.08 -2.22
N ALA A 204 -35.91 -4.40 -2.35
CA ALA A 204 -36.88 -5.38 -1.89
C ALA A 204 -37.03 -5.35 -0.36
N LEU A 205 -35.92 -5.23 0.37
CA LEU A 205 -35.89 -5.13 1.82
C LEU A 205 -36.59 -3.85 2.31
N ASN A 206 -36.37 -2.71 1.67
CA ASN A 206 -37.11 -1.48 1.96
C ASN A 206 -38.62 -1.65 1.73
N ALA A 207 -39.03 -2.33 0.66
CA ALA A 207 -40.44 -2.62 0.41
C ALA A 207 -41.04 -3.54 1.48
N VAL A 208 -40.29 -4.55 1.95
CA VAL A 208 -40.70 -5.40 3.07
C VAL A 208 -40.80 -4.59 4.37
N TYR A 209 -39.85 -3.70 4.65
CA TYR A 209 -39.91 -2.82 5.82
C TYR A 209 -41.16 -1.91 5.81
N GLU A 210 -41.48 -1.32 4.67
CA GLU A 210 -42.70 -0.51 4.52
C GLU A 210 -43.96 -1.37 4.71
N MET A 211 -43.96 -2.59 4.17
CA MET A 211 -45.04 -3.56 4.36
C MET A 211 -45.18 -3.97 5.82
N GLU A 212 -44.08 -4.21 6.53
CA GLU A 212 -44.09 -4.64 7.93
C GLU A 212 -44.51 -3.52 8.87
N LEU A 213 -44.14 -2.26 8.59
CA LEU A 213 -44.69 -1.09 9.28
C LEU A 213 -46.20 -0.97 9.07
N LYS A 214 -46.68 -1.20 7.84
CA LYS A 214 -48.11 -1.17 7.52
C LYS A 214 -48.87 -2.32 8.18
N ASP A 215 -48.29 -3.52 8.21
CA ASP A 215 -48.89 -4.68 8.87
C ASP A 215 -48.91 -4.49 10.40
N ALA A 216 -47.84 -3.93 10.98
CA ALA A 216 -47.82 -3.55 12.39
C ALA A 216 -48.90 -2.51 12.74
N ASP A 217 -49.12 -1.49 11.90
CA ASP A 217 -50.24 -0.54 12.08
C ASP A 217 -51.61 -1.24 12.02
N SER A 218 -51.79 -2.15 11.05
CA SER A 218 -52.99 -2.98 10.94
C SER A 218 -53.19 -3.86 12.19
N HIS A 219 -52.11 -4.45 12.70
CA HIS A 219 -52.12 -5.28 13.90
C HIS A 219 -52.48 -4.46 15.14
N VAL A 220 -51.92 -3.25 15.31
CA VAL A 220 -52.27 -2.34 16.41
C VAL A 220 -53.75 -1.93 16.33
N LYS A 221 -54.28 -1.66 15.13
CA LYS A 221 -55.72 -1.38 14.94
C LYS A 221 -56.59 -2.58 15.30
N ALA A 222 -56.21 -3.78 14.86
CA ALA A 222 -56.91 -5.01 15.21
C ALA A 222 -56.87 -5.26 16.72
N MET A 223 -55.73 -5.04 17.37
CA MET A 223 -55.56 -5.14 18.82
C MET A 223 -56.42 -4.11 19.57
N ASN A 224 -56.43 -2.86 19.14
CA ASN A 224 -57.29 -1.83 19.73
C ASN A 224 -58.77 -2.21 19.62
N LYS A 225 -59.20 -2.72 18.45
CA LYS A 225 -60.57 -3.20 18.27
C LYS A 225 -60.88 -4.42 19.14
N PHE A 226 -59.94 -5.34 19.28
CA PHE A 226 -60.05 -6.48 20.19
C PHE A 226 -60.22 -6.03 21.64
N TYR A 227 -59.40 -5.08 22.11
CA TYR A 227 -59.53 -4.51 23.46
C TYR A 227 -60.90 -3.87 23.68
N THR A 228 -61.40 -3.08 22.72
CA THR A 228 -62.75 -2.49 22.81
C THR A 228 -63.84 -3.56 22.86
N ASN A 229 -63.76 -4.57 22.00
CA ASN A 229 -64.72 -5.68 22.00
C ASN A 229 -64.68 -6.47 23.32
N MET A 230 -63.48 -6.73 23.85
CA MET A 230 -63.29 -7.42 25.12
C MET A 230 -63.82 -6.58 26.29
N ALA A 231 -63.56 -5.27 26.31
CA ALA A 231 -64.12 -4.38 27.31
C ALA A 231 -65.66 -4.38 27.27
N GLY A 232 -66.25 -4.31 26.07
CA GLY A 232 -67.70 -4.42 25.89
C GLY A 232 -68.26 -5.79 26.32
N ALA A 233 -67.55 -6.88 26.04
CA ALA A 233 -67.92 -8.22 26.49
C ALA A 233 -67.87 -8.35 28.02
N LEU A 234 -66.82 -7.82 28.66
CA LEU A 234 -66.69 -7.78 30.12
C LEU A 234 -67.79 -6.92 30.76
N GLU A 235 -68.13 -5.78 30.17
CA GLU A 235 -69.25 -4.95 30.62
C GLU A 235 -70.59 -5.69 30.48
N GLY A 236 -70.83 -6.35 29.34
CA GLY A 236 -72.01 -7.18 29.11
C GLY A 236 -72.12 -8.33 30.10
N MET A 237 -71.01 -9.00 30.40
CA MET A 237 -70.94 -10.07 31.39
C MET A 237 -71.22 -9.55 32.80
N THR A 238 -70.74 -8.35 33.14
CA THR A 238 -71.02 -7.68 34.41
C THR A 238 -72.52 -7.37 34.54
N LYS A 239 -73.13 -6.78 33.51
CA LYS A 239 -74.58 -6.49 33.46
C LYS A 239 -75.43 -7.77 33.50
N ALA A 240 -74.98 -8.84 32.85
CA ALA A 240 -75.63 -10.14 32.93
C ALA A 240 -75.60 -10.68 34.37
N GLY A 241 -74.45 -10.59 35.04
CA GLY A 241 -74.32 -10.93 36.47
C GLY A 241 -75.27 -10.12 37.37
N GLU A 242 -75.40 -8.82 37.14
CA GLU A 242 -76.37 -7.96 37.87
C GLU A 242 -77.83 -8.37 37.61
N LYS A 243 -78.18 -8.66 36.36
CA LYS A 243 -79.52 -9.17 36.00
C LYS A 243 -79.79 -10.52 36.65
N THR A 244 -78.82 -11.44 36.65
CA THR A 244 -78.94 -12.73 37.34
C THR A 244 -79.14 -12.55 38.84
N LYS A 245 -78.44 -11.61 39.48
CA LYS A 245 -78.65 -11.27 40.89
C LYS A 245 -80.07 -10.74 41.16
N THR A 246 -80.55 -9.84 40.30
CA THR A 246 -81.93 -9.31 40.42
C THR A 246 -82.97 -10.41 40.23
N PHE A 247 -82.79 -11.27 39.23
CA PHE A 247 -83.66 -12.41 38.98
C PHE A 247 -83.70 -13.39 40.16
N ALA A 248 -82.54 -13.69 40.77
CA ALA A 248 -82.48 -14.50 41.99
C ALA A 248 -83.30 -13.86 43.13
N ASN A 249 -83.17 -12.55 43.34
CA ASN A 249 -83.96 -11.83 44.35
C ASN A 249 -85.47 -11.87 44.05
N GLU A 250 -85.88 -11.78 42.78
CA GLU A 250 -87.29 -11.89 42.39
C GLU A 250 -87.83 -13.31 42.59
N LEU A 251 -87.02 -14.34 42.30
CA LEU A 251 -87.37 -15.74 42.60
C LEU A 251 -87.50 -15.97 44.12
N ASP A 252 -86.64 -15.39 44.94
CA ASP A 252 -86.76 -15.47 46.40
C ASP A 252 -88.05 -14.80 46.89
N LYS A 253 -88.41 -13.64 46.34
CA LYS A 253 -89.68 -12.97 46.62
C LYS A 253 -90.88 -13.80 46.17
N LEU A 254 -90.83 -14.37 44.96
CA LEU A 254 -91.89 -15.24 44.44
C LEU A 254 -92.05 -16.47 45.33
N THR A 255 -90.94 -17.10 45.74
CA THR A 255 -90.93 -18.24 46.65
C THR A 255 -91.56 -17.85 47.98
N THR A 256 -91.18 -16.71 48.56
CA THR A 256 -91.78 -16.18 49.79
C THR A 256 -93.28 -15.95 49.65
N ASN A 257 -93.71 -15.37 48.53
CA ASN A 257 -95.13 -15.16 48.23
C ASN A 257 -95.88 -16.47 48.03
N LEU A 258 -95.31 -17.46 47.34
CA LEU A 258 -95.89 -18.79 47.17
C LEU A 258 -96.00 -19.53 48.51
N THR A 259 -94.98 -19.45 49.37
CA THR A 259 -95.04 -20.00 50.73
C THR A 259 -96.13 -19.31 51.56
N SER A 260 -96.24 -17.98 51.46
CA SER A 260 -97.28 -17.21 52.14
C SER A 260 -98.67 -17.59 51.63
N LEU A 261 -98.84 -17.71 50.31
CA LEU A 261 -100.08 -18.12 49.67
C LEU A 261 -100.47 -19.55 50.07
N ASN A 262 -99.51 -20.49 50.06
CA ASN A 262 -99.73 -21.87 50.50
C ASN A 262 -100.07 -21.93 52.00
N THR A 263 -99.51 -21.04 52.82
CA THR A 263 -99.88 -20.88 54.23
C THR A 263 -101.31 -20.37 54.37
N VAL A 264 -101.73 -19.38 53.58
CA VAL A 264 -103.12 -18.87 53.58
C VAL A 264 -104.09 -19.92 53.07
N TYR A 265 -103.78 -20.64 51.99
CA TYR A 265 -104.59 -21.76 51.51
C TYR A 265 -104.64 -22.91 52.52
N GLY A 266 -103.54 -23.21 53.21
CA GLY A 266 -103.50 -24.19 54.29
C GLY A 266 -104.37 -23.78 55.48
N ASN A 267 -104.32 -22.49 55.86
CA ASN A 267 -105.17 -21.92 56.91
C ASN A 267 -106.65 -21.91 56.48
N MET A 268 -106.94 -21.63 55.22
CA MET A 268 -108.30 -21.65 54.67
C MET A 268 -108.84 -23.08 54.53
N LEU A 269 -108.01 -24.05 54.17
CA LEU A 269 -108.34 -25.49 54.16
C LEU A 269 -108.56 -26.00 55.59
N THR A 270 -107.75 -25.57 56.55
CA THR A 270 -107.93 -25.89 57.97
C THR A 270 -109.22 -25.28 58.51
N ALA A 271 -109.55 -24.04 58.11
CA ALA A 271 -110.82 -23.40 58.45
C ALA A 271 -112.03 -24.07 57.77
N MET A 272 -111.90 -24.53 56.51
CA MET A 272 -112.95 -25.28 55.82
C MET A 272 -113.16 -26.69 56.39
N ARG A 273 -112.08 -27.37 56.82
CA ARG A 273 -112.17 -28.66 57.52
C ARG A 273 -112.61 -28.49 58.98
N GLY A 274 -112.33 -27.35 59.60
CA GLY A 274 -112.86 -26.95 60.91
C GLY A 274 -114.32 -26.52 60.88
N GLY A 275 -114.85 -26.15 59.71
CA GLY A 275 -116.27 -25.87 59.47
C GLY A 275 -117.15 -27.12 59.33
N SER A 276 -116.55 -28.32 59.27
CA SER A 276 -117.26 -29.60 59.22
C SER A 276 -116.92 -30.46 60.44
N SER A 277 -117.46 -30.08 61.60
CA SER A 277 -117.63 -30.98 62.75
C SER A 277 -118.86 -30.55 63.59
N PRO A 278 -119.56 -31.51 64.21
CA PRO A 278 -121.00 -31.68 64.03
C PRO A 278 -121.85 -31.05 65.14
N LYS A 279 -123.09 -30.63 64.81
CA LYS A 279 -124.15 -30.47 65.82
C LYS A 279 -124.52 -31.86 66.34
N GLN A 280 -124.22 -32.10 67.62
CA GLN A 280 -124.91 -33.11 68.43
C GLN A 280 -126.40 -32.75 68.54
N GLY A 281 -127.23 -33.79 68.35
CA GLY A 281 -128.67 -33.82 68.45
C GLY A 281 -129.13 -35.18 67.97
#